data_AF-A0A1Y1NK00-F1
#
_entry.id   AF-A0A1Y1NK00-F1
#
_cell.length_a   1.000
_cell.length_b   1.000
_cell.length_c   1.000
_cell.angle_alpha   90.00
_cell.angle_beta   90.00
_cell.angle_gamma   90.00
#
_symmetry.space_group_name_H-M   'P 1'
#
loop_
_entity.id
_entity.type
_entity.pdbx_description
1 polymer ?
#
loop_
_entity_poly.entity_id
_entity_poly.type
_entity_poly.pdbx_seq_one_letter_code
_entity_poly.pdbx_strand_id
1 'polypeptide(L)'
;SSESRDNELVIHNDVSLPEDVIDMLGDDPESTAENGSLLHNELAKRWKVFLQNGLKKDDLLTILSKYDTPSNLSLLTAPILNPEVKAALQKPILSVDFSHSEGQNQLGKGLCALGKAISNILGNIENIPGDMRSGLLTDLFNSGRILT
;
A
#
# COMPACT_ATOMS: atom_id res chain seq x y z
N SER A 1 25.05 -60.31 33.18
CA SER A 1 24.43 -59.03 33.53
C SER A 1 25.30 -57.91 33.01
N SER A 2 24.85 -56.89 32.32
CA SER A 2 23.55 -56.56 31.71
C SER A 2 23.85 -55.43 30.74
N GLU A 3 22.99 -55.27 29.74
CA GLU A 3 22.98 -54.20 28.76
C GLU A 3 23.22 -52.80 29.37
N SER A 4 23.99 -51.98 28.66
CA SER A 4 23.76 -50.55 28.62
C SER A 4 23.74 -50.15 27.16
N ARG A 5 22.52 -50.24 26.62
CA ARG A 5 22.05 -49.46 25.49
C ARG A 5 22.10 -48.00 25.94
N ASP A 6 22.72 -47.15 25.14
CA ASP A 6 22.07 -45.97 24.57
C ASP A 6 23.10 -45.23 23.72
N ASN A 7 23.10 -45.58 22.44
CA ASN A 7 23.66 -44.74 21.38
C ASN A 7 22.80 -43.48 21.31
N GLU A 8 23.26 -42.39 21.91
CA GLU A 8 22.75 -41.06 21.58
C GLU A 8 23.21 -40.71 20.16
N LEU A 9 22.35 -40.95 19.18
CA LEU A 9 22.49 -40.39 17.85
C LEU A 9 22.16 -38.90 17.95
N VAL A 10 23.19 -38.06 18.07
CA VAL A 10 23.09 -36.62 17.83
C VAL A 10 22.79 -36.44 16.35
N ILE A 11 21.53 -36.22 16.01
CA ILE A 11 21.11 -35.78 14.67
C ILE A 11 20.52 -34.39 14.85
N HIS A 12 21.26 -33.39 14.40
CA HIS A 12 20.79 -32.23 13.64
C HIS A 12 22.05 -31.45 13.25
N ASN A 13 22.87 -32.06 12.40
CA ASN A 13 23.77 -31.27 11.56
C ASN A 13 22.91 -30.91 10.36
N ASP A 14 22.38 -29.68 10.32
CA ASP A 14 21.84 -29.16 9.07
C ASP A 14 22.98 -29.28 8.05
N VAL A 15 22.78 -30.14 7.06
CA VAL A 15 23.79 -30.37 6.04
C VAL A 15 23.91 -29.05 5.29
N SER A 16 25.06 -28.38 5.41
CA SER A 16 25.37 -27.21 4.59
C SER A 16 25.24 -27.63 3.13
N LEU A 17 24.24 -27.10 2.45
CA LEU A 17 23.98 -27.44 1.07
C LEU A 17 25.06 -26.82 0.17
N PRO A 18 25.46 -27.52 -0.89
CA PRO A 18 26.32 -26.95 -1.94
C PRO A 18 25.69 -25.70 -2.57
N GLU A 19 26.53 -24.73 -2.96
CA GLU A 19 26.11 -23.44 -3.56
C GLU A 19 25.24 -23.63 -4.81
N ASP A 20 25.51 -24.66 -5.63
CA ASP A 20 24.71 -25.00 -6.81
C ASP A 20 23.29 -25.46 -6.47
N VAL A 21 23.10 -26.12 -5.32
CA VAL A 21 21.77 -26.51 -4.82
C VAL A 21 21.04 -25.31 -4.25
N ILE A 22 21.74 -24.38 -3.60
CA ILE A 22 21.17 -23.12 -3.09
C ILE A 22 20.70 -22.25 -4.24
N ASP A 23 21.50 -22.08 -5.30
CA ASP A 23 21.10 -21.31 -6.49
C ASP A 23 19.87 -21.93 -7.20
N MET A 24 19.74 -23.26 -7.19
CA MET A 24 18.56 -23.95 -7.73
C MET A 24 17.29 -23.77 -6.89
N LEU A 25 17.43 -23.51 -5.59
CA LEU A 25 16.32 -23.25 -4.67
C LEU A 25 15.73 -21.84 -4.86
N GLY A 26 16.40 -20.99 -5.65
CA GLY A 26 15.99 -19.63 -5.95
C GLY A 26 16.46 -18.64 -4.88
N ASP A 27 16.16 -17.36 -5.10
CA ASP A 27 16.49 -16.31 -4.13
C ASP A 27 15.87 -16.63 -2.77
N ASP A 28 16.70 -16.55 -1.73
CA ASP A 28 16.27 -16.74 -0.35
C ASP A 28 15.11 -15.75 -0.04
N PRO A 29 13.93 -16.22 0.38
CA PRO A 29 12.82 -15.34 0.75
C PRO A 29 13.15 -14.44 1.96
N GLU A 30 14.20 -14.74 2.72
CA GLU A 30 14.78 -13.91 3.79
C GLU A 30 16.00 -13.09 3.34
N SER A 31 16.43 -13.20 2.06
CA SER A 31 17.41 -12.29 1.48
C SER A 31 16.84 -10.88 1.56
N THR A 32 17.27 -10.16 2.60
CA THR A 32 16.89 -8.79 2.84
C THR A 32 17.64 -7.93 1.83
N ALA A 33 17.07 -7.84 0.63
CA ALA A 33 17.41 -6.82 -0.34
C ALA A 33 17.56 -5.48 0.39
N GLU A 34 18.69 -4.79 0.13
CA GLU A 34 19.13 -3.57 0.80
C GLU A 34 17.95 -2.76 1.35
N ASN A 35 17.77 -2.81 2.67
CA ASN A 35 16.64 -2.21 3.34
C ASN A 35 16.53 -0.74 2.92
N GLY A 36 15.48 -0.42 2.16
CA GLY A 36 15.15 0.96 1.80
C GLY A 36 15.00 1.85 3.04
N SER A 37 14.90 3.16 2.81
CA SER A 37 14.75 4.15 3.88
C SER A 37 13.67 3.76 4.90
N LEU A 38 14.04 3.78 6.19
CA LEU A 38 13.14 3.39 7.27
C LEU A 38 12.04 4.44 7.49
N LEU A 39 10.79 3.99 7.42
CA LEU A 39 9.65 4.79 7.89
C LEU A 39 9.69 4.91 9.42
N HIS A 40 9.09 5.98 9.94
CA HIS A 40 8.95 6.17 11.38
C HIS A 40 8.22 4.97 12.03
N ASN A 41 8.77 4.44 13.13
CA ASN A 41 8.29 3.19 13.75
C ASN A 41 6.79 3.17 14.04
N GLU A 42 6.24 4.28 14.53
CA GLU A 42 4.80 4.39 14.81
C GLU A 42 3.92 4.38 13.55
N LEU A 43 4.44 4.88 12.43
CA LEU A 43 3.77 4.80 11.13
C LEU A 43 3.81 3.37 10.62
N ALA A 44 5.00 2.77 10.60
CA ALA A 44 5.22 1.41 10.13
C ALA A 44 4.35 0.38 10.87
N LYS A 45 4.26 0.47 12.21
CA LYS A 45 3.39 -0.41 13.01
C LYS A 45 1.93 -0.34 12.59
N ARG A 46 1.38 0.87 12.42
CA ARG A 46 -0.04 1.06 12.06
C ARG A 46 -0.30 0.59 10.63
N TRP A 47 0.56 0.98 9.70
CA TRP A 47 0.45 0.58 8.30
C TRP A 47 0.57 -0.93 8.12
N LYS A 48 1.46 -1.60 8.88
CA LYS A 48 1.54 -3.06 8.88
C LYS A 48 0.20 -3.70 9.23
N VAL A 49 -0.47 -3.23 10.28
CA VAL A 49 -1.80 -3.74 10.68
C VAL A 49 -2.83 -3.49 9.57
N PHE A 50 -2.85 -2.30 8.97
CA PHE A 50 -3.79 -1.95 7.90
C PHE A 50 -3.55 -2.75 6.61
N LEU A 51 -2.29 -3.00 6.26
CA LEU A 51 -1.93 -3.78 5.07
C LEU A 51 -2.20 -5.27 5.25
N GLN A 52 -2.02 -5.81 6.47
CA GLN A 52 -2.27 -7.23 6.76
C GLN A 52 -3.76 -7.53 6.92
N ASN A 53 -4.51 -6.68 7.62
CA ASN A 53 -5.89 -6.96 8.00
C ASN A 53 -6.93 -6.17 7.20
N GLY A 54 -6.49 -5.24 6.37
CA GLY A 54 -7.37 -4.25 5.75
C GLY A 54 -7.95 -3.26 6.75
N LEU A 55 -8.80 -2.36 6.25
CA LEU A 55 -9.66 -1.53 7.09
C LEU A 55 -11.06 -2.14 7.15
N LYS A 56 -11.73 -1.98 8.31
CA LYS A 56 -13.16 -2.29 8.40
C LYS A 56 -13.95 -1.37 7.50
N LYS A 57 -15.00 -1.90 6.88
CA LYS A 57 -15.84 -1.16 5.93
C LYS A 57 -16.42 0.12 6.55
N ASP A 58 -16.88 0.07 7.80
CA ASP A 58 -17.44 1.23 8.51
C ASP A 58 -16.38 2.32 8.77
N ASP A 59 -15.17 1.92 9.14
CA ASP A 59 -14.04 2.84 9.35
C ASP A 59 -13.64 3.50 8.04
N LEU A 60 -13.57 2.73 6.96
CA LEU A 60 -13.29 3.22 5.61
C LEU A 60 -14.34 4.24 5.17
N LEU A 61 -15.63 3.92 5.29
CA LEU A 61 -16.72 4.83 4.94
C LEU A 61 -16.68 6.13 5.76
N THR A 62 -16.33 6.03 7.04
CA THR A 62 -16.16 7.19 7.93
C THR A 62 -14.97 8.07 7.53
N ILE A 63 -13.91 7.49 6.98
CA ILE A 63 -12.77 8.24 6.45
C ILE A 63 -13.15 8.91 5.12
N LEU A 64 -13.77 8.16 4.20
CA LEU A 64 -14.14 8.65 2.87
C LEU A 64 -15.14 9.82 2.95
N SER A 65 -16.06 9.80 3.90
CA SER A 65 -17.06 10.87 4.09
C SER A 65 -16.46 12.20 4.55
N LYS A 66 -15.22 12.23 5.04
CA LYS A 66 -14.53 13.48 5.46
C LYS A 66 -13.93 14.26 4.31
N TYR A 67 -13.84 13.65 3.13
CA TYR A 67 -13.14 14.21 1.98
C TYR A 67 -14.14 14.41 0.85
N ASP A 68 -14.71 15.60 0.75
CA ASP A 68 -15.54 15.96 -0.39
C ASP A 68 -14.69 16.22 -1.63
N THR A 69 -15.26 15.93 -2.80
CA THR A 69 -14.59 16.23 -4.07
C THR A 69 -14.55 17.75 -4.24
N PRO A 70 -13.36 18.36 -4.38
CA PRO A 70 -13.26 19.80 -4.48
C PRO A 70 -13.82 20.31 -5.81
N SER A 71 -14.50 21.45 -5.78
CA SER A 71 -15.24 22.00 -6.94
C SER A 71 -14.37 22.35 -8.13
N ASN A 72 -13.08 22.58 -7.91
CA ASN A 72 -12.09 22.89 -8.95
C ASN A 72 -11.46 21.63 -9.57
N LEU A 73 -11.80 20.42 -9.12
CA LEU A 73 -11.21 19.18 -9.62
C LEU A 73 -12.21 18.01 -9.62
N SER A 74 -13.21 18.09 -10.50
CA SER A 74 -14.26 17.08 -10.68
C SER A 74 -13.76 15.76 -11.27
N LEU A 75 -12.56 15.73 -11.86
CA LEU A 75 -11.93 14.53 -12.42
C LEU A 75 -11.53 13.49 -11.36
N LEU A 76 -11.59 13.84 -10.07
CA LEU A 76 -11.36 12.90 -8.97
C LEU A 76 -12.54 11.97 -8.71
N THR A 77 -13.68 12.17 -9.37
CA THR A 77 -14.80 11.24 -9.33
C THR A 77 -14.69 10.26 -10.50
N ALA A 78 -14.95 8.98 -10.22
CA ALA A 78 -14.92 7.94 -11.24
C ALA A 78 -15.88 8.28 -12.40
N PRO A 79 -15.47 8.08 -13.67
CA PRO A 79 -16.36 8.24 -14.80
C PRO A 79 -17.53 7.27 -14.71
N ILE A 80 -18.73 7.76 -15.04
CA ILE A 80 -19.94 6.95 -15.06
C ILE A 80 -20.04 6.29 -16.42
N LEU A 81 -20.22 4.97 -16.45
CA LEU A 81 -20.45 4.22 -17.68
C LEU A 81 -21.65 4.78 -18.44
N ASN A 82 -21.48 5.03 -19.74
CA ASN A 82 -22.54 5.54 -20.61
C ASN A 82 -23.77 4.61 -20.55
N PRO A 83 -24.99 5.14 -20.27
CA PRO A 83 -26.21 4.34 -20.20
C PRO A 83 -26.48 3.48 -21.44
N GLU A 84 -26.15 3.97 -22.63
CA GLU A 84 -26.33 3.24 -23.90
C GLU A 84 -25.44 2.00 -23.98
N VAL A 85 -24.18 2.14 -23.55
CA VAL A 85 -23.21 1.03 -23.49
C VAL A 85 -23.58 0.07 -22.37
N LYS A 86 -24.00 0.60 -21.22
CA LYS A 86 -24.46 -0.20 -20.07
C LYS A 86 -25.60 -1.15 -20.43
N ALA A 87 -26.53 -0.70 -21.28
CA ALA A 87 -27.66 -1.51 -21.75
C ALA A 87 -27.23 -2.66 -22.69
N ALA A 88 -26.10 -2.52 -23.37
CA ALA A 88 -25.57 -3.52 -24.29
C ALA A 88 -24.64 -4.55 -23.61
N LEU A 89 -24.19 -4.30 -22.38
CA LEU A 89 -23.21 -5.14 -21.67
C LEU A 89 -23.86 -6.21 -20.79
N GLN A 90 -23.14 -7.32 -20.65
CA GLN A 90 -23.55 -8.42 -19.78
C GLN A 90 -23.27 -8.10 -18.30
N LYS A 91 -24.10 -8.67 -17.41
CA LYS A 91 -24.00 -8.45 -15.94
C LYS A 91 -22.61 -8.64 -15.34
N PRO A 92 -21.79 -9.65 -15.73
CA PRO A 92 -20.44 -9.80 -15.19
C PRO A 92 -19.53 -8.61 -15.53
N ILE A 93 -19.63 -8.08 -16.74
CA ILE A 93 -18.84 -6.92 -17.20
C ILE A 93 -19.25 -5.66 -16.42
N LEU A 94 -20.56 -5.50 -16.17
CA LEU A 94 -21.08 -4.40 -15.35
C LEU A 94 -20.60 -4.48 -13.89
N SER A 95 -20.44 -5.68 -13.33
CA SER A 95 -19.91 -5.87 -11.98
C SER A 95 -18.43 -5.49 -11.88
N VAL A 96 -17.66 -5.77 -12.93
CA VAL A 96 -16.24 -5.39 -13.02
C VAL A 96 -16.12 -3.86 -13.13
N ASP A 97 -16.91 -3.24 -14.01
CA ASP A 97 -16.97 -1.77 -14.14
C ASP A 97 -17.33 -1.09 -12.81
N PHE A 98 -18.34 -1.59 -12.11
CA PHE A 98 -18.72 -1.07 -10.79
C PHE A 98 -17.57 -1.19 -9.77
N SER A 99 -16.85 -2.31 -9.77
CA SER A 99 -15.71 -2.51 -8.86
C SER A 99 -14.56 -1.55 -9.17
N HIS A 100 -14.28 -1.29 -10.45
CA HIS A 100 -13.30 -0.28 -10.86
C HIS A 100 -13.74 1.13 -10.47
N SER A 101 -15.02 1.46 -10.65
CA SER A 101 -15.58 2.76 -10.28
C SER A 101 -15.46 3.01 -8.77
N GLU A 102 -15.77 2.00 -7.94
CA GLU A 102 -15.55 2.07 -6.49
C GLU A 102 -14.08 2.31 -6.13
N GLY A 103 -13.15 1.57 -6.76
CA GLY A 103 -11.71 1.75 -6.56
C GLY A 103 -11.21 3.14 -6.96
N GLN A 104 -11.65 3.65 -8.12
CA GLN A 104 -11.33 4.99 -8.60
C GLN A 104 -11.88 6.07 -7.67
N ASN A 105 -13.11 5.90 -7.16
CA ASN A 105 -13.68 6.83 -6.17
C ASN A 105 -12.87 6.82 -4.87
N GLN A 106 -12.45 5.65 -4.38
CA GLN A 106 -11.61 5.57 -3.18
C GLN A 106 -10.25 6.27 -3.40
N LEU A 107 -9.60 6.04 -4.55
CA LEU A 107 -8.37 6.74 -4.92
C LEU A 107 -8.58 8.26 -5.01
N GLY A 108 -9.68 8.70 -5.63
CA GLY A 108 -10.06 10.10 -5.73
C GLY A 108 -10.23 10.77 -4.37
N LYS A 109 -10.86 10.08 -3.41
CA LYS A 109 -10.98 10.54 -2.01
C LYS A 109 -9.62 10.60 -1.30
N GLY A 110 -8.75 9.64 -1.54
CA GLY A 110 -7.36 9.65 -1.05
C GLY A 110 -6.56 10.84 -1.60
N LEU A 111 -6.68 11.12 -2.90
CA LEU A 111 -6.08 12.29 -3.55
C LEU A 111 -6.65 13.61 -3.00
N CYS A 112 -7.95 13.66 -2.66
CA CYS A 112 -8.53 14.82 -1.96
C CYS A 112 -7.86 15.04 -0.59
N ALA A 113 -7.64 13.97 0.17
CA ALA A 113 -6.97 14.05 1.46
C ALA A 113 -5.53 14.54 1.34
N LEU A 114 -4.78 13.99 0.36
CA LEU A 114 -3.42 14.42 0.05
C LEU A 114 -3.38 15.89 -0.41
N GLY A 115 -4.25 16.27 -1.34
CA GLY A 115 -4.36 17.64 -1.84
C GLY A 115 -4.72 18.65 -0.75
N LYS A 116 -5.60 18.27 0.20
CA LYS A 116 -5.93 19.10 1.38
C LYS A 116 -4.71 19.27 2.29
N ALA A 117 -3.95 18.21 2.54
CA ALA A 117 -2.72 18.29 3.33
C ALA A 117 -1.67 19.19 2.66
N ILE A 118 -1.45 19.02 1.35
CA ILE A 118 -0.55 19.88 0.57
C ILE A 118 -1.03 21.33 0.59
N SER A 119 -2.33 21.60 0.41
CA SER A 119 -2.89 22.95 0.46
C SER A 119 -2.65 23.63 1.81
N ASN A 120 -2.80 22.89 2.91
CA ASN A 120 -2.50 23.39 4.25
C ASN A 120 -1.01 23.70 4.44
N ILE A 121 -0.13 22.85 3.89
CA ILE A 121 1.32 23.07 3.89
C ILE A 121 1.66 24.33 3.08
N LEU A 122 1.10 24.49 1.89
CA LEU A 122 1.31 25.66 1.03
C LEU A 122 0.82 26.95 1.70
N GLY A 123 -0.31 26.91 2.40
CA GLY A 123 -0.82 28.05 3.16
C GLY A 123 0.04 28.45 4.36
N ASN A 124 0.88 27.56 4.87
CA ASN A 124 1.78 27.78 6.02
C ASN A 124 3.25 27.65 5.64
N ILE A 125 3.58 27.83 4.36
CA ILE A 125 4.90 27.51 3.80
C ILE A 125 6.02 28.32 4.45
N GLU A 126 5.73 29.53 4.92
CA GLU A 126 6.67 30.41 5.61
C GLU A 126 7.17 29.84 6.95
N ASN A 127 6.36 28.99 7.60
CA ASN A 127 6.70 28.33 8.86
C ASN A 127 7.54 27.05 8.67
N ILE A 128 7.78 26.64 7.42
CA ILE A 128 8.53 25.43 7.10
C ILE A 128 9.96 25.79 6.70
N PRO A 129 10.99 25.25 7.38
CA PRO A 129 12.40 25.44 7.01
C PRO A 129 12.65 25.14 5.53
N GLY A 130 13.45 25.98 4.86
CA GLY A 130 13.64 25.93 3.41
C GLY A 130 14.32 24.65 2.92
N ASP A 131 15.17 24.05 3.74
CA ASP A 131 15.85 22.76 3.52
C ASP A 131 14.86 21.58 3.52
N MET A 132 13.88 21.57 4.43
CA MET A 132 12.85 20.53 4.50
C MET A 132 11.76 20.71 3.45
N ARG A 133 11.47 21.96 3.07
CA ARG A 133 10.37 22.33 2.16
C ARG A 133 10.48 21.66 0.80
N SER A 134 11.67 21.65 0.20
CA SER A 134 11.88 21.11 -1.14
C SER A 134 11.64 19.61 -1.21
N GLY A 135 12.23 18.84 -0.28
CA GLY A 135 12.06 17.39 -0.21
C GLY A 135 10.62 16.99 0.08
N LEU A 136 10.03 17.58 1.13
CA LEU A 136 8.65 17.28 1.54
C LEU A 136 7.64 17.55 0.42
N LEU A 137 7.72 18.72 -0.23
CA LEU A 137 6.80 19.05 -1.33
C LEU A 137 7.02 18.14 -2.54
N THR A 138 8.27 17.78 -2.84
CA THR A 138 8.59 16.87 -3.95
C THR A 138 8.00 15.49 -3.71
N ASP A 139 8.18 14.91 -2.53
CA ASP A 139 7.67 13.58 -2.20
C ASP A 139 6.14 13.53 -2.18
N LEU A 140 5.50 14.54 -1.58
CA LEU A 140 4.03 14.65 -1.55
C LEU A 140 3.45 14.85 -2.96
N PHE A 141 4.09 15.66 -3.78
CA PHE A 141 3.64 15.89 -5.15
C PHE A 141 3.84 14.66 -6.03
N ASN A 142 4.98 13.98 -5.90
CA ASN A 142 5.24 12.72 -6.60
C ASN A 142 4.27 11.62 -6.18
N SER A 143 3.92 11.54 -4.89
CA SER A 143 2.89 10.62 -4.40
C SER A 143 1.55 10.86 -5.10
N GLY A 144 1.13 12.13 -5.24
CA GLY A 144 -0.09 12.48 -5.98
C GLY A 144 -0.03 12.02 -7.44
N ARG A 145 1.11 12.24 -8.12
CA ARG A 145 1.32 11.85 -9.53
C ARG A 145 1.31 10.33 -9.74
N ILE A 146 1.78 9.55 -8.77
CA ILE A 146 1.80 8.08 -8.84
C ILE A 146 0.38 7.50 -8.68
N LEU A 147 -0.49 8.19 -7.95
CA LEU A 147 -1.84 7.73 -7.62
C LEU A 147 -2.93 8.16 -8.61
N THR A 148 -2.61 9.06 -9.54
CA THR A 148 -3.46 9.48 -10.68
C THR A 148 -3.13 8.72 -11.94
#